data_AF-A0A133VS43-F1
#
_entry.id   AF-A0A133VS43-F1
#
_cell.length_a   1.000
_cell.length_b   1.000
_cell.length_c   1.000
_cell.angle_alpha   90.00
_cell.angle_beta   90.00
_cell.angle_gamma   90.00
#
_symmetry.space_group_name_H-M   'P 1'
#
loop_
_entity.id
_entity.type
_entity.pdbx_description
1 polymer ?
#
loop_
_entity_poly.entity_id
_entity_poly.type
_entity_poly.pdbx_seq_one_letter_code
_entity_poly.pdbx_strand_id
1 'polypeptide(L)'
;MSSPRIPLKAKVLFVVLLALLVVLAYLSAGLINNLLEGLIGGDLQTRFGTPVVEEFLKSLGLLVLTLIYLKRVRLGFLESLEVNYMIGFLLGGLFGVLENVFTYEFFTGLRSVTSLIHALGTGIIGIGFYFVISEGVKGVKKLFSTYLIAILIHSTWNNLVSIESIIPLATMAITITIIGLTTFWYSYYRYQVKK
;
A
#
# COMPACT_ATOMS: atom_id res chain seq x y z
N MET A 1 -11.34 -11.80 28.87
CA MET A 1 -10.68 -13.00 28.29
C MET A 1 -9.34 -12.57 27.71
N SER A 2 -8.23 -13.13 28.16
CA SER A 2 -6.89 -12.77 27.64
C SER A 2 -6.71 -13.33 26.23
N SER A 3 -6.33 -12.48 25.29
CA SER A 3 -5.93 -12.89 23.93
C SER A 3 -4.88 -14.02 24.01
N PRO A 4 -5.02 -15.10 23.23
CA PRO A 4 -4.04 -16.17 23.20
C PRO A 4 -2.67 -15.61 22.80
N ARG A 5 -1.64 -15.85 23.63
CA ARG A 5 -0.27 -15.39 23.37
C ARG A 5 0.28 -16.14 22.15
N ILE A 6 0.41 -15.43 21.02
CA ILE A 6 1.11 -15.96 19.84
C ILE A 6 2.58 -16.21 20.23
N PRO A 7 3.12 -17.44 20.02
CA PRO A 7 4.52 -17.75 20.34
C PRO A 7 5.49 -16.84 19.60
N LEU A 8 6.61 -16.46 20.23
CA LEU A 8 7.62 -15.58 19.63
C LEU A 8 8.10 -16.10 18.26
N LYS A 9 8.33 -17.43 18.14
CA LYS A 9 8.72 -18.07 16.88
C LYS A 9 7.72 -17.82 15.74
N ALA A 10 6.42 -17.84 16.04
CA ALA A 10 5.38 -17.57 15.05
C ALA A 10 5.34 -16.08 14.65
N LYS A 11 5.60 -15.16 15.58
CA LYS A 11 5.73 -13.72 15.28
C LYS A 11 6.94 -13.44 14.38
N VAL A 12 8.08 -14.05 14.68
CA VAL A 12 9.30 -13.92 13.86
C VAL A 12 9.07 -14.48 12.47
N LEU A 13 8.52 -15.69 12.36
CA LEU A 13 8.19 -16.31 11.08
C LEU A 13 7.22 -15.43 10.27
N PHE A 14 6.21 -14.86 10.93
CA PHE A 14 5.26 -13.95 10.31
C PHE A 14 5.94 -12.71 9.70
N VAL A 15 6.83 -12.05 10.47
CA VAL A 15 7.59 -10.89 9.99
C VAL A 15 8.51 -11.28 8.82
N VAL A 16 9.19 -12.43 8.91
CA VAL A 16 10.06 -12.93 7.83
C VAL A 16 9.25 -13.19 6.56
N LEU A 17 8.08 -13.81 6.67
CA LEU A 17 7.21 -14.06 5.51
C LEU A 17 6.72 -12.77 4.87
N LEU A 18 6.32 -11.76 5.67
CA LEU A 18 5.93 -10.46 5.13
C LEU A 18 7.10 -9.76 4.44
N ALA A 19 8.31 -9.79 5.01
CA ALA A 19 9.50 -9.22 4.41
C ALA A 19 9.84 -9.92 3.08
N LEU A 20 9.77 -11.25 3.04
CA LEU A 20 9.97 -12.03 1.81
C LEU A 20 8.93 -11.67 0.74
N LEU A 21 7.66 -11.48 1.12
CA LEU A 21 6.62 -11.05 0.19
C LEU A 21 6.90 -9.66 -0.39
N VAL A 22 7.43 -8.72 0.40
CA VAL A 22 7.82 -7.39 -0.11
C VAL A 22 8.97 -7.50 -1.12
N VAL A 23 9.99 -8.32 -0.83
CA VAL A 23 11.11 -8.54 -1.76
C VAL A 23 10.61 -9.19 -3.06
N LEU A 24 9.77 -10.23 -2.96
CA LEU A 24 9.18 -10.89 -4.12
C LEU A 24 8.28 -9.93 -4.92
N ALA A 25 7.51 -9.07 -4.24
CA ALA A 25 6.70 -8.04 -4.87
C ALA A 25 7.57 -7.07 -5.66
N TYR A 26 8.67 -6.58 -5.09
CA TYR A 26 9.61 -5.69 -5.77
C TYR A 26 10.21 -6.33 -7.02
N LEU A 27 10.76 -7.56 -6.90
CA LEU A 27 11.35 -8.28 -8.04
C LEU A 27 10.32 -8.57 -9.14
N SER A 28 9.10 -8.96 -8.74
CA SER A 28 8.02 -9.25 -9.70
C SER A 28 7.52 -7.99 -10.39
N ALA A 29 7.50 -6.84 -9.70
CA ALA A 29 7.07 -5.57 -10.27
C ALA A 29 7.95 -5.19 -11.46
N GLY A 30 9.28 -5.28 -11.33
CA GLY A 30 10.21 -5.01 -12.43
C GLY A 30 9.97 -5.91 -13.65
N LEU A 31 9.81 -7.22 -13.42
CA LEU A 31 9.54 -8.18 -14.51
C LEU A 31 8.22 -7.90 -15.23
N ILE A 32 7.14 -7.66 -14.47
CA ILE A 32 5.81 -7.39 -15.03
C ILE A 32 5.79 -6.05 -15.77
N ASN A 33 6.42 -5.02 -15.20
CA ASN A 33 6.48 -3.70 -15.82
C ASN A 33 7.24 -3.72 -17.14
N ASN A 34 8.37 -4.44 -17.21
CA ASN A 34 9.13 -4.60 -18.46
C ASN A 34 8.32 -5.35 -19.53
N LEU A 35 7.55 -6.36 -19.14
CA LEU A 35 6.66 -7.07 -20.06
C LEU A 35 5.57 -6.15 -20.61
N LEU A 36 4.93 -5.36 -19.74
CA LEU A 36 3.86 -4.45 -20.12
C LEU A 36 4.36 -3.25 -20.94
N GLU A 37 5.57 -2.77 -20.68
CA GLU A 37 6.22 -1.73 -21.48
C GLU A 37 6.29 -2.12 -22.97
N GLY A 38 6.63 -3.38 -23.26
CA GLY A 38 6.63 -3.90 -24.64
C GLY A 38 5.26 -3.97 -25.31
N LEU A 39 4.16 -3.90 -24.55
CA LEU A 39 2.79 -4.02 -25.05
C LEU A 39 2.08 -2.67 -25.21
N ILE A 40 2.26 -1.75 -24.27
CA ILE A 40 1.53 -0.47 -24.24
C ILE A 40 2.42 0.78 -24.36
N GLY A 41 3.75 0.59 -24.46
CA GLY A 41 4.74 1.65 -24.56
C GLY A 41 5.17 2.23 -23.21
N GLY A 42 6.43 2.64 -23.11
CA GLY A 42 7.08 3.05 -21.84
C GLY A 42 6.41 4.23 -21.13
N ASP A 43 5.93 5.24 -21.88
CA ASP A 43 5.31 6.43 -21.28
C ASP A 43 3.96 6.12 -20.61
N LEU A 44 3.09 5.37 -21.30
CA LEU A 44 1.80 4.90 -20.76
C LEU A 44 2.01 3.92 -19.61
N GLN A 45 2.98 3.02 -19.74
CA GLN A 45 3.34 2.07 -18.69
C GLN A 45 3.86 2.79 -17.44
N THR A 46 4.75 3.78 -17.57
CA THR A 46 5.31 4.50 -16.42
C THR A 46 4.25 5.31 -15.68
N ARG A 47 3.36 5.99 -16.43
CA ARG A 47 2.37 6.90 -15.85
C ARG A 47 1.15 6.20 -15.27
N PHE A 48 0.77 5.03 -15.80
CA PHE A 48 -0.49 4.38 -15.43
C PHE A 48 -0.36 2.88 -15.15
N GLY A 49 0.38 2.13 -15.97
CA GLY A 49 0.50 0.68 -15.81
C GLY A 49 1.30 0.27 -14.56
N THR A 50 2.42 0.94 -14.32
CA THR A 50 3.32 0.73 -13.18
C THR A 50 2.59 0.97 -11.85
N PRO A 51 1.86 2.09 -11.66
CA PRO A 51 0.98 2.27 -10.50
C PRO A 51 0.01 1.11 -10.25
N VAL A 52 -0.64 0.59 -11.29
CA VAL A 52 -1.59 -0.52 -11.15
C VAL A 52 -0.90 -1.81 -10.70
N VAL A 53 0.26 -2.13 -11.28
CA VAL A 53 0.98 -3.37 -10.94
C VAL A 53 1.55 -3.28 -9.54
N GLU A 54 2.20 -2.17 -9.22
CA GLU A 54 2.92 -2.06 -7.96
C GLU A 54 1.99 -1.98 -6.75
N GLU A 55 0.89 -1.21 -6.82
CA GLU A 55 -0.06 -1.15 -5.70
C GLU A 55 -0.70 -2.52 -5.41
N PHE A 56 -0.90 -3.35 -6.44
CA PHE A 56 -1.36 -4.73 -6.28
C PHE A 56 -0.31 -5.55 -5.54
N LEU A 57 0.94 -5.53 -6.03
CA LEU A 57 2.02 -6.35 -5.49
C LEU A 57 2.36 -5.98 -4.05
N LYS A 58 2.41 -4.68 -3.72
CA LYS A 58 2.64 -4.17 -2.35
C LYS A 58 1.59 -4.68 -1.36
N SER A 59 0.34 -4.78 -1.81
CA SER A 59 -0.78 -5.17 -0.97
C SER A 59 -1.01 -6.69 -0.85
N LEU A 60 -0.21 -7.52 -1.53
CA LEU A 60 -0.33 -8.99 -1.46
C LEU A 60 -0.19 -9.55 -0.04
N GLY A 61 0.66 -8.95 0.82
CA GLY A 61 0.77 -9.34 2.22
C GLY A 61 -0.54 -9.19 2.99
N LEU A 62 -1.27 -8.08 2.76
CA LEU A 62 -2.59 -7.85 3.33
C LEU A 62 -3.65 -8.78 2.74
N LEU A 63 -3.57 -9.11 1.46
CA LEU A 63 -4.45 -10.09 0.82
C LEU A 63 -4.29 -11.47 1.48
N VAL A 64 -3.05 -11.96 1.62
CA VAL A 64 -2.77 -13.26 2.26
C VAL A 64 -3.30 -13.28 3.69
N LEU A 65 -3.05 -12.21 4.46
CA LEU A 65 -3.55 -12.03 5.82
C LEU A 65 -5.08 -12.09 5.90
N THR A 66 -5.75 -11.38 4.99
CA THR A 66 -7.21 -11.35 4.89
C THR A 66 -7.77 -12.73 4.53
N LEU A 67 -7.14 -13.44 3.59
CA LEU A 67 -7.55 -14.79 3.21
C LEU A 67 -7.38 -15.79 4.37
N ILE A 68 -6.30 -15.68 5.15
CA ILE A 68 -6.08 -16.49 6.36
C ILE A 68 -7.18 -16.21 7.39
N TYR A 69 -7.51 -14.92 7.61
CA TYR A 69 -8.60 -14.51 8.49
C TYR A 69 -9.93 -15.13 8.07
N LEU A 70 -10.29 -15.03 6.79
CA LEU A 70 -11.55 -15.55 6.25
C LEU A 70 -11.62 -17.09 6.29
N LYS A 71 -10.49 -17.79 6.18
CA LYS A 71 -10.40 -19.27 6.29
C LYS A 71 -10.46 -19.81 7.73
N ARG A 72 -10.93 -19.00 8.69
CA ARG A 72 -11.23 -19.34 10.10
C ARG A 72 -10.05 -19.26 11.09
N VAL A 73 -8.90 -18.70 10.72
CA VAL A 73 -7.90 -18.29 11.72
C VAL A 73 -8.17 -16.84 12.07
N ARG A 74 -8.98 -16.58 13.11
CA ARG A 74 -9.27 -15.20 13.55
C ARG A 74 -7.99 -14.53 14.05
N LEU A 75 -7.38 -13.74 13.17
CA LEU A 75 -6.33 -12.81 13.51
C LEU A 75 -6.98 -11.53 14.07
N GLY A 76 -7.36 -11.55 15.35
CA GLY A 76 -8.14 -10.46 15.96
C GLY A 76 -7.51 -9.06 15.87
N PHE A 77 -6.20 -8.96 15.63
CA PHE A 77 -5.55 -7.68 15.37
C PHE A 77 -5.95 -7.06 14.02
N LEU A 78 -6.37 -7.87 13.03
CA LEU A 78 -6.86 -7.39 11.73
C LEU A 78 -8.29 -6.82 11.82
N GLU A 79 -8.96 -6.92 12.97
CA GLU A 79 -10.25 -6.26 13.21
C GLU A 79 -10.08 -4.78 13.59
N SER A 80 -8.84 -4.27 13.65
CA SER A 80 -8.52 -2.85 13.83
C SER A 80 -8.20 -2.18 12.50
N LEU A 81 -8.84 -1.05 12.26
CA LEU A 81 -8.60 -0.22 11.07
C LEU A 81 -7.16 0.31 11.06
N GLU A 82 -6.68 0.76 12.22
CA GLU A 82 -5.33 1.31 12.39
C GLU A 82 -4.27 0.25 12.09
N VAL A 83 -4.47 -0.98 12.55
CA VAL A 83 -3.53 -2.08 12.30
C VAL A 83 -3.45 -2.41 10.82
N ASN A 84 -4.58 -2.49 10.11
CA ASN A 84 -4.56 -2.74 8.66
C ASN A 84 -3.88 -1.60 7.88
N TYR A 85 -4.19 -0.34 8.25
CA TYR A 85 -3.51 0.82 7.67
C TYR A 85 -2.00 0.75 7.92
N MET A 86 -1.57 0.42 9.13
CA MET A 86 -0.15 0.36 9.49
C MET A 86 0.60 -0.79 8.83
N ILE A 87 -0.02 -1.96 8.71
CA ILE A 87 0.56 -3.06 7.93
C ILE A 87 0.72 -2.62 6.48
N GLY A 88 -0.31 -2.03 5.87
CA GLY A 88 -0.22 -1.52 4.50
C GLY A 88 0.87 -0.46 4.33
N PHE A 89 0.94 0.50 5.26
CA PHE A 89 1.93 1.55 5.27
C PHE A 89 3.36 0.99 5.33
N LEU A 90 3.61 0.00 6.19
CA LEU A 90 4.91 -0.67 6.29
C LEU A 90 5.26 -1.44 5.02
N LEU A 91 4.31 -2.18 4.44
CA LEU A 91 4.55 -2.93 3.20
C LEU A 91 4.91 -2.01 2.03
N GLY A 92 4.14 -0.93 1.84
CA GLY A 92 4.41 0.06 0.80
C GLY A 92 5.71 0.83 1.05
N GLY A 93 5.98 1.20 2.31
CA GLY A 93 7.21 1.90 2.68
C GLY A 93 8.46 1.07 2.44
N LEU A 94 8.45 -0.22 2.82
CA LEU A 94 9.56 -1.14 2.57
C LEU A 94 9.76 -1.37 1.07
N PHE A 95 8.69 -1.55 0.30
CA PHE A 95 8.79 -1.64 -1.16
C PHE A 95 9.47 -0.39 -1.74
N GLY A 96 9.03 0.80 -1.32
CA GLY A 96 9.60 2.05 -1.81
C GLY A 96 11.02 2.32 -1.35
N VAL A 97 11.45 1.74 -0.22
CA VAL A 97 12.86 1.74 0.19
C VAL A 97 13.68 0.86 -0.74
N LEU A 98 13.20 -0.35 -1.06
CA LEU A 98 13.89 -1.24 -2.01
C LEU A 98 14.01 -0.57 -3.39
N GLU A 99 12.94 0.04 -3.88
CA GLU A 99 12.97 0.76 -5.16
C GLU A 99 13.99 1.91 -5.16
N ASN A 100 14.01 2.74 -4.11
CA ASN A 100 14.98 3.83 -4.02
C ASN A 100 16.43 3.31 -3.96
N VAL A 101 16.68 2.22 -3.26
CA VAL A 101 18.04 1.65 -3.11
C VAL A 101 18.51 0.97 -4.40
N PHE A 102 17.66 0.15 -5.01
CA PHE A 102 18.07 -0.75 -6.10
C PHE A 102 17.75 -0.22 -7.50
N THR A 103 16.78 0.68 -7.64
CA THR A 103 16.39 1.24 -8.94
C THR A 103 16.94 2.65 -9.14
N TYR A 104 16.94 3.48 -8.09
CA TYR A 104 17.32 4.90 -8.18
C TYR A 104 18.66 5.23 -7.52
N GLU A 105 19.34 4.24 -6.95
CA GLU A 105 20.70 4.28 -6.37
C GLU A 105 20.94 5.33 -5.25
N PHE A 106 20.00 6.22 -4.89
CA PHE A 106 20.12 7.19 -3.79
C PHE A 106 18.78 7.78 -3.30
N PHE A 107 18.72 8.16 -2.01
CA PHE A 107 17.61 8.92 -1.39
C PHE A 107 17.77 10.45 -1.58
N THR A 108 18.07 10.93 -2.78
CA THR A 108 18.32 12.37 -3.01
C THR A 108 17.15 13.09 -3.69
N GLY A 109 16.94 14.34 -3.32
CA GLY A 109 15.91 15.19 -3.91
C GLY A 109 14.49 14.64 -3.72
N LEU A 110 13.68 14.73 -4.76
CA LEU A 110 12.27 14.31 -4.74
C LEU A 110 12.08 12.81 -4.53
N ARG A 111 13.09 11.99 -4.86
CA ARG A 111 13.03 10.52 -4.71
C ARG A 111 13.02 10.06 -3.26
N SER A 112 13.46 10.91 -2.32
CA SER A 112 13.31 10.64 -0.87
C SER A 112 11.84 10.52 -0.43
N VAL A 113 10.90 11.10 -1.19
CA VAL A 113 9.46 11.06 -0.91
C VAL A 113 8.77 9.83 -1.54
N THR A 114 9.40 9.16 -2.50
CA THR A 114 8.85 7.97 -3.20
C THR A 114 8.40 6.89 -2.20
N SER A 115 9.23 6.58 -1.19
CA SER A 115 8.88 5.57 -0.19
C SER A 115 7.67 5.96 0.65
N LEU A 116 7.48 7.26 0.92
CA LEU A 116 6.33 7.76 1.65
C LEU A 116 5.05 7.70 0.81
N ILE A 117 5.13 7.99 -0.50
CA ILE A 117 3.99 7.86 -1.41
C ILE A 117 3.52 6.41 -1.48
N HIS A 118 4.45 5.47 -1.64
CA HIS A 118 4.14 4.03 -1.64
C HIS A 118 3.53 3.59 -0.31
N ALA A 119 4.09 4.04 0.82
CA ALA A 119 3.53 3.78 2.14
C ALA A 119 2.10 4.31 2.30
N LEU A 120 1.84 5.55 1.88
CA LEU A 120 0.52 6.16 1.95
C LEU A 120 -0.50 5.43 1.07
N GLY A 121 -0.14 5.12 -0.19
CA GLY A 121 -1.00 4.38 -1.12
C GLY A 121 -1.38 3.00 -0.58
N THR A 122 -0.39 2.22 -0.17
CA THR A 122 -0.64 0.87 0.37
C THR A 122 -1.32 0.91 1.74
N GLY A 123 -1.08 1.93 2.56
CA GLY A 123 -1.82 2.16 3.81
C GLY A 123 -3.31 2.40 3.56
N ILE A 124 -3.67 3.22 2.56
CA ILE A 124 -5.07 3.43 2.14
C ILE A 124 -5.70 2.11 1.67
N ILE A 125 -4.98 1.28 0.93
CA ILE A 125 -5.44 -0.06 0.54
C ILE A 125 -5.68 -0.95 1.78
N GLY A 126 -4.85 -0.82 2.81
CA GLY A 126 -5.07 -1.47 4.12
C GLY A 126 -6.42 -1.15 4.74
N ILE A 127 -6.88 0.11 4.66
CA ILE A 127 -8.25 0.49 5.11
C ILE A 127 -9.31 -0.29 4.31
N GLY A 128 -9.08 -0.49 3.02
CA GLY A 128 -9.93 -1.32 2.16
C GLY A 128 -10.04 -2.76 2.65
N PHE A 129 -8.92 -3.37 3.01
CA PHE A 129 -8.88 -4.75 3.55
C PHE A 129 -9.61 -4.86 4.90
N TYR A 130 -9.46 -3.86 5.77
CA TYR A 130 -10.27 -3.78 6.99
C TYR A 130 -11.77 -3.86 6.69
N PHE A 131 -12.26 -3.13 5.68
CA PHE A 131 -13.68 -3.19 5.32
C PHE A 131 -14.12 -4.56 4.79
N VAL A 132 -13.26 -5.29 4.07
CA VAL A 132 -13.55 -6.68 3.65
C VAL A 132 -13.70 -7.57 4.88
N ILE A 133 -12.84 -7.41 5.87
CA ILE A 133 -12.87 -8.15 7.14
C ILE A 133 -14.13 -7.82 7.95
N SER A 134 -14.50 -6.55 8.05
CA SER A 134 -15.60 -6.10 8.92
C SER A 134 -16.99 -6.16 8.26
N GLU A 135 -17.07 -6.02 6.94
CA GLU A 135 -18.34 -5.88 6.20
C GLU A 135 -18.54 -6.97 5.11
N GLY A 136 -17.59 -7.89 4.94
CA GLY A 136 -17.66 -8.97 3.95
C GLY A 136 -17.74 -8.45 2.51
N VAL A 137 -18.73 -8.94 1.74
CA VAL A 137 -18.91 -8.58 0.32
C VAL A 137 -19.09 -7.07 0.11
N LYS A 138 -19.74 -6.37 1.05
CA LYS A 138 -19.89 -4.90 0.97
C LYS A 138 -18.54 -4.18 1.07
N GLY A 139 -17.59 -4.76 1.80
CA GLY A 139 -16.23 -4.27 1.93
C GLY A 139 -15.40 -4.36 0.66
N VAL A 140 -15.70 -5.29 -0.26
CA VAL A 140 -14.96 -5.45 -1.53
C VAL A 140 -15.06 -4.21 -2.40
N LYS A 141 -16.25 -3.56 -2.45
CA LYS A 141 -16.41 -2.30 -3.18
C LYS A 141 -15.55 -1.19 -2.59
N LYS A 142 -15.44 -1.14 -1.26
CA LYS A 142 -14.60 -0.16 -0.57
C LYS A 142 -13.12 -0.42 -0.80
N LEU A 143 -12.69 -1.69 -0.79
CA LEU A 143 -11.34 -2.10 -1.16
C LEU A 143 -11.00 -1.63 -2.59
N PHE A 144 -11.92 -1.84 -3.54
CA PHE A 144 -11.74 -1.36 -4.90
C PHE A 144 -11.61 0.17 -4.96
N SER A 145 -12.43 0.92 -4.22
CA SER A 145 -12.32 2.39 -4.14
C SER A 145 -10.98 2.85 -3.54
N THR A 146 -10.53 2.23 -2.44
CA THR A 146 -9.23 2.56 -1.84
C THR A 146 -8.07 2.21 -2.76
N TYR A 147 -8.21 1.14 -3.54
CA TYR A 147 -7.23 0.73 -4.54
C TYR A 147 -7.12 1.75 -5.68
N LEU A 148 -8.26 2.21 -6.21
CA LEU A 148 -8.28 3.25 -7.22
C LEU A 148 -7.66 4.56 -6.73
N ILE A 149 -7.93 4.95 -5.47
CA ILE A 149 -7.31 6.13 -4.86
C ILE A 149 -5.79 5.99 -4.79
N ALA A 150 -5.27 4.83 -4.36
CA ALA A 150 -3.84 4.58 -4.29
C ALA A 150 -3.17 4.65 -5.68
N ILE A 151 -3.80 4.04 -6.70
CA ILE A 151 -3.34 4.15 -8.09
C ILE A 151 -3.30 5.62 -8.53
N LEU A 152 -4.37 6.39 -8.29
CA LEU A 152 -4.39 7.80 -8.69
C LEU A 152 -3.29 8.62 -8.02
N ILE A 153 -3.07 8.41 -6.72
CA ILE A 153 -1.97 9.06 -5.98
C ILE A 153 -0.61 8.75 -6.63
N HIS A 154 -0.35 7.47 -6.90
CA HIS A 154 0.91 7.02 -7.48
C HIS A 154 1.07 7.46 -8.94
N SER A 155 0.05 7.31 -9.79
CA SER A 155 0.06 7.83 -11.17
C SER A 155 0.35 9.33 -11.20
N THR A 156 -0.26 10.10 -10.28
CA THR A 156 -0.03 11.54 -10.24
C THR A 156 1.39 11.87 -9.76
N TRP A 157 1.95 11.10 -8.81
CA TRP A 157 3.36 11.18 -8.44
C TRP A 157 4.29 10.95 -9.65
N ASN A 158 4.08 9.90 -10.43
CA ASN A 158 4.91 9.60 -11.60
C ASN A 158 4.83 10.70 -12.66
N ASN A 159 3.66 11.27 -12.90
CA ASN A 159 3.51 12.41 -13.80
C ASN A 159 4.22 13.67 -13.27
N LEU A 160 4.22 13.90 -11.95
CA LEU A 160 4.90 15.06 -11.39
C LEU A 160 6.42 14.93 -11.40
N VAL A 161 6.97 13.76 -11.09
CA VAL A 161 8.43 13.57 -11.17
C VAL A 161 8.95 13.78 -12.59
N SER A 162 8.09 13.60 -13.62
CA SER A 162 8.42 13.94 -15.01
C SER A 162 8.38 15.44 -15.33
N ILE A 163 7.75 16.26 -14.48
CA ILE A 163 7.70 17.72 -14.58
C ILE A 163 8.72 18.26 -13.58
N GLU A 164 9.90 18.66 -14.03
CA GLU A 164 11.03 19.13 -13.21
C GLU A 164 10.76 20.46 -12.44
N SER A 165 9.67 20.53 -11.65
CA SER A 165 9.22 21.73 -10.95
C SER A 165 8.85 21.43 -9.50
N ILE A 166 9.47 22.14 -8.57
CA ILE A 166 9.36 21.93 -7.11
C ILE A 166 7.99 22.37 -6.55
N ILE A 167 7.33 23.36 -7.15
CA ILE A 167 6.12 23.99 -6.60
C ILE A 167 4.85 23.13 -6.76
N PRO A 168 4.55 22.56 -7.95
CA PRO A 168 3.43 21.62 -8.11
C PRO A 168 3.61 20.38 -7.22
N LEU A 169 4.85 19.90 -7.08
CA LEU A 169 5.21 18.76 -6.26
C LEU A 169 4.97 18.97 -4.77
N ALA A 170 5.41 20.10 -4.20
CA ALA A 170 5.18 20.42 -2.80
C ALA A 170 3.68 20.56 -2.50
N THR A 171 2.95 21.25 -3.38
CA THR A 171 1.50 21.48 -3.25
C THR A 171 0.73 20.16 -3.25
N MET A 172 1.12 19.22 -4.11
CA MET A 172 0.42 17.95 -4.24
C MET A 172 0.86 16.91 -3.21
N ALA A 173 2.12 16.90 -2.76
CA ALA A 173 2.55 16.08 -1.62
C ALA A 173 1.80 16.48 -0.32
N ILE A 174 1.61 17.79 -0.12
CA ILE A 174 0.75 18.32 0.94
C ILE A 174 -0.69 17.86 0.73
N THR A 175 -1.21 17.95 -0.50
CA THR A 175 -2.58 17.52 -0.81
C THR A 175 -2.81 16.03 -0.59
N ILE A 176 -1.90 15.15 -1.03
CA ILE A 176 -1.94 13.70 -0.82
C ILE A 176 -1.84 13.37 0.67
N THR A 177 -0.97 14.07 1.40
CA THR A 177 -0.85 13.91 2.86
C THR A 177 -2.14 14.31 3.54
N ILE A 178 -2.75 15.44 3.15
CA ILE A 178 -4.05 15.90 3.67
C ILE A 178 -5.15 14.89 3.34
N ILE A 179 -5.21 14.38 2.10
CA ILE A 179 -6.22 13.38 1.69
C ILE A 179 -6.02 12.07 2.46
N GLY A 180 -4.78 11.59 2.60
CA GLY A 180 -4.46 10.38 3.34
C GLY A 180 -4.83 10.50 4.82
N LEU A 181 -4.44 11.61 5.47
CA LEU A 181 -4.79 11.90 6.85
C LEU A 181 -6.30 12.10 7.04
N THR A 182 -6.97 12.79 6.12
CA THR A 182 -8.43 13.01 6.17
C THR A 182 -9.18 11.71 5.95
N THR A 183 -8.73 10.85 5.04
CA THR A 183 -9.34 9.54 4.77
C THR A 183 -9.16 8.62 5.97
N PHE A 184 -7.96 8.59 6.56
CA PHE A 184 -7.68 7.88 7.81
C PHE A 184 -8.59 8.40 8.94
N TRP A 185 -8.61 9.71 9.17
CA TRP A 185 -9.38 10.35 10.24
C TRP A 185 -10.89 10.17 10.07
N TYR A 186 -11.41 10.31 8.85
CA TYR A 186 -12.83 10.09 8.55
C TYR A 186 -13.22 8.62 8.74
N SER A 187 -12.36 7.69 8.33
CA SER A 187 -12.61 6.25 8.51
C SER A 187 -12.54 5.87 9.99
N TYR A 188 -11.60 6.45 10.74
CA TYR A 188 -11.48 6.32 12.20
C TYR A 188 -12.70 6.90 12.94
N TYR A 189 -13.11 8.12 12.60
CA TYR A 189 -14.27 8.79 13.22
C TYR A 189 -15.57 8.02 12.97
N ARG A 190 -15.82 7.57 11.73
CA ARG A 190 -16.97 6.72 11.39
C ARG A 190 -16.98 5.39 12.15
N TYR A 191 -15.81 4.84 12.47
CA TYR A 191 -15.70 3.63 13.26
C TYR A 191 -16.05 3.85 14.73
N GLN A 192 -15.56 4.94 15.33
CA GLN A 192 -15.83 5.27 16.75
C GLN A 192 -17.31 5.61 16.99
N VAL A 193 -17.97 6.31 16.06
CA VAL A 193 -19.39 6.72 16.21
C VAL A 193 -20.38 5.55 15.99
N LYS A 194 -19.92 4.43 15.44
CA LYS A 194 -20.75 3.23 15.18
C LYS A 194 -20.62 2.13 16.25
N LYS A 195 -19.76 2.31 17.24
CA LYS A 195 -19.74 1.50 18.46
C LYS A 195 -20.64 2.12 19.52
#